data_AF-A0A562BZF9-F1
#
_entry.id   AF-A0A562BZF9-F1
#
_cell.length_a   1.000
_cell.length_b   1.000
_cell.length_c   1.000
_cell.angle_alpha   90.00
_cell.angle_beta   90.00
_cell.angle_gamma   90.00
#
_symmetry.space_group_name_H-M   'P 1'
#
loop_
_entity.id
_entity.type
_entity.pdbx_description
1 polymer ?
#
loop_
_entity_poly.entity_id
_entity_poly.type
_entity_poly.pdbx_seq_one_letter_code
_entity_poly.pdbx_strand_id
1 'polypeptide(L)'
;MQEKTRKHGSRPLEDYGLIGNMISAALVSRDGSIDWLCLPRFDSAACFAALLDTPERGRWKIAPADPEFRVTRQYIPGTAVLEMKFETDAGAVHLIDFMPPTDDEEKVDVVRIVRGLSGEVTMAMDLTLRFNYGQPCRGSAAATTG
;
A
#
# COMPACT_ATOMS: atom_id res chain seq x y z
N MET A 1 26.73 15.89 -21.79
CA MET A 1 25.84 15.34 -22.85
C MET A 1 24.52 15.03 -22.17
N GLN A 2 23.47 15.78 -22.52
CA GLN A 2 22.17 15.77 -21.86
C GLN A 2 21.23 14.78 -22.58
N GLU A 3 20.51 13.94 -21.83
CA GLU A 3 19.30 13.25 -22.31
C GLU A 3 18.40 12.95 -21.10
N LYS A 4 17.45 13.83 -20.76
CA LYS A 4 16.08 14.05 -21.28
C LYS A 4 15.02 13.02 -20.82
N THR A 5 14.12 13.56 -19.98
CA THR A 5 12.72 13.16 -19.69
C THR A 5 12.49 11.92 -18.83
N ARG A 6 12.46 12.08 -17.49
CA ARG A 6 11.71 11.15 -16.62
C ARG A 6 10.21 11.32 -16.89
N LYS A 7 9.61 10.36 -17.62
CA LYS A 7 8.15 10.23 -17.74
C LYS A 7 7.64 9.30 -16.62
N HIS A 8 6.65 9.81 -15.87
CA HIS A 8 5.87 9.23 -14.75
C HIS A 8 6.65 8.68 -13.55
N GLY A 9 6.18 9.00 -12.34
CA GLY A 9 6.73 8.59 -11.04
C GLY A 9 6.60 7.09 -10.76
N SER A 10 7.10 6.25 -11.65
CA SER A 10 7.13 4.80 -11.53
C SER A 10 8.36 4.37 -10.71
N ARG A 11 8.13 3.57 -9.66
CA ARG A 11 9.18 2.85 -8.93
C ARG A 11 9.51 1.54 -9.68
N PRO A 12 10.75 1.05 -9.65
CA PRO A 12 11.07 -0.25 -10.25
C PRO A 12 10.32 -1.37 -9.53
N LEU A 13 9.95 -2.43 -10.27
CA LEU A 13 9.16 -3.53 -9.72
C LEU A 13 9.86 -4.23 -8.55
N GLU A 14 11.20 -4.28 -8.57
CA GLU A 14 12.00 -4.82 -7.47
C GLU A 14 11.84 -4.06 -6.16
N ASP A 15 11.26 -2.87 -6.15
CA ASP A 15 10.95 -2.11 -4.93
C ASP A 15 9.60 -2.49 -4.31
N TYR A 16 8.89 -3.44 -4.90
CA TYR A 16 7.64 -3.96 -4.36
C TYR A 16 7.82 -5.35 -3.75
N GLY A 17 7.12 -5.60 -2.64
CA GLY A 17 6.82 -6.91 -2.09
C GLY A 17 5.36 -7.27 -2.39
N LEU A 18 5.11 -8.53 -2.70
CA LEU A 18 3.77 -9.08 -2.91
C LEU A 18 3.24 -9.71 -1.62
N ILE A 19 2.02 -9.36 -1.20
CA ILE A 19 1.25 -10.09 -0.18
C ILE A 19 -0.03 -10.63 -0.83
N GLY A 20 -0.58 -11.75 -0.34
CA GLY A 20 -1.79 -12.34 -0.91
C GLY A 20 -2.39 -13.44 -0.06
N ASN A 21 -3.67 -13.75 -0.30
CA ASN A 21 -4.44 -14.76 0.43
C ASN A 21 -5.02 -15.85 -0.48
N MET A 22 -4.36 -16.14 -1.61
CA MET A 22 -4.80 -17.06 -2.68
C MET A 22 -5.99 -16.57 -3.52
N ILE A 23 -6.76 -15.59 -3.05
CA ILE A 23 -7.91 -15.02 -3.76
C ILE A 23 -7.54 -13.68 -4.41
N SER A 24 -6.76 -12.86 -3.69
CA SER A 24 -6.22 -11.60 -4.19
C SER A 24 -4.79 -11.34 -3.72
N ALA A 25 -4.19 -10.26 -4.21
CA ALA A 25 -2.85 -9.83 -3.86
C ALA A 25 -2.70 -8.30 -3.87
N ALA A 26 -1.72 -7.82 -3.10
CA ALA A 26 -1.33 -6.42 -3.01
C ALA A 26 0.18 -6.25 -3.23
N LEU A 27 0.57 -5.12 -3.82
CA LEU A 27 1.96 -4.71 -3.98
C LEU A 27 2.31 -3.61 -2.98
N VAL A 28 3.26 -3.93 -2.11
CA VAL A 28 3.77 -3.10 -1.02
C VAL A 28 5.13 -2.53 -1.39
N SER A 29 5.25 -1.22 -1.51
CA SER A 29 6.51 -0.53 -1.80
C SER A 29 7.45 -0.52 -0.57
N ARG A 30 8.73 -0.26 -0.80
CA ARG A 30 9.73 -0.06 0.28
C ARG A 30 9.43 1.11 1.22
N ASP A 31 8.64 2.09 0.80
CA ASP A 31 8.24 3.22 1.66
C ASP A 31 6.94 2.97 2.43
N GLY A 32 6.53 1.70 2.57
CA GLY A 32 5.35 1.30 3.35
C GLY A 32 4.02 1.61 2.68
N SER A 33 4.02 1.85 1.37
CA SER A 33 2.81 2.14 0.59
C SER A 33 2.28 0.88 -0.09
N ILE A 34 0.97 0.62 0.03
CA ILE A 34 0.27 -0.29 -0.86
C ILE A 34 -0.18 0.53 -2.06
N ASP A 35 0.52 0.36 -3.18
CA ASP A 35 0.28 1.12 -4.42
C ASP A 35 -0.65 0.39 -5.39
N TRP A 36 -0.84 -0.91 -5.18
CA TRP A 36 -1.75 -1.76 -5.95
C TRP A 36 -2.41 -2.80 -5.04
N LEU A 37 -3.73 -2.94 -5.16
CA LEU A 37 -4.49 -4.03 -4.56
C LEU A 37 -5.79 -4.20 -5.36
N CYS A 38 -6.04 -5.42 -5.80
CA CYS A 38 -7.29 -5.83 -6.44
C CYS A 38 -8.27 -6.31 -5.37
N LEU A 39 -9.53 -5.89 -5.40
CA LEU A 39 -10.56 -6.46 -4.54
C LEU A 39 -11.86 -6.65 -5.33
N PRO A 40 -12.64 -7.71 -5.06
CA PRO A 40 -12.34 -8.80 -4.11
C PRO A 40 -11.40 -9.87 -4.67
N ARG A 41 -11.33 -10.04 -5.99
CA ARG A 41 -10.51 -11.07 -6.64
C ARG A 41 -9.29 -10.46 -7.33
N PHE A 42 -8.29 -11.29 -7.61
CA PHE A 42 -7.06 -10.86 -8.30
C PHE A 42 -7.31 -10.20 -9.67
N ASP A 43 -8.38 -10.59 -10.37
CA ASP A 43 -8.82 -10.05 -11.67
C ASP A 43 -9.83 -8.90 -11.55
N SER A 44 -10.16 -8.47 -10.33
CA SER A 44 -11.09 -7.36 -10.09
C SER A 44 -10.43 -6.01 -10.30
N ALA A 45 -11.26 -4.97 -10.47
CA ALA A 45 -10.77 -3.60 -10.58
C ALA A 45 -9.91 -3.22 -9.37
N ALA A 46 -8.72 -2.67 -9.62
CA ALA A 46 -7.84 -2.27 -8.53
C ALA A 46 -8.47 -1.13 -7.71
N CYS A 47 -8.51 -1.31 -6.39
CA CYS A 47 -8.91 -0.29 -5.41
C CYS A 47 -7.81 0.75 -5.16
N PHE A 48 -6.58 0.41 -5.54
CA PHE A 48 -5.41 1.26 -5.48
C PHE A 48 -4.71 1.18 -6.85
N ALA A 49 -4.61 2.31 -7.53
CA ALA A 49 -4.01 2.40 -8.86
C ALA A 49 -2.83 3.36 -8.90
N ALA A 50 -2.24 3.70 -7.75
CA ALA A 50 -1.06 4.56 -7.67
C ALA A 50 0.14 3.97 -8.44
N LEU A 51 0.17 2.65 -8.68
CA LEU A 51 1.15 2.01 -9.55
C LEU A 51 1.04 2.42 -11.04
N LEU A 52 -0.17 2.78 -11.51
CA LEU A 52 -0.44 3.13 -12.91
C LEU A 52 -0.61 4.64 -13.17
N ASP A 53 -0.68 5.46 -12.12
CA ASP A 53 -0.78 6.91 -12.28
C ASP A 53 -0.08 7.66 -11.12
N THR A 54 -0.68 8.70 -10.56
CA THR A 54 -0.13 9.46 -9.44
C THR A 54 -0.61 8.92 -8.07
N PRO A 55 0.06 9.25 -6.95
CA PRO A 55 -0.39 8.89 -5.60
C PRO A 55 -1.85 9.28 -5.29
N GLU A 56 -2.37 10.30 -5.98
CA GLU A 56 -3.76 10.76 -5.86
C GLU A 56 -4.81 9.77 -6.38
N ARG A 57 -4.40 8.76 -7.18
CA ARG A 57 -5.28 7.67 -7.67
C ARG A 57 -5.49 6.53 -6.67
N GLY A 58 -4.97 6.69 -5.47
CA GLY A 58 -5.25 5.82 -4.34
C GLY A 58 -4.03 5.00 -3.94
N ARG A 59 -3.63 5.20 -2.68
CA ARG A 59 -2.61 4.41 -1.99
C ARG A 59 -3.00 4.23 -0.53
N TRP A 60 -2.40 3.25 0.12
CA TRP A 60 -2.39 3.16 1.58
C TRP A 60 -0.95 3.17 2.06
N LYS A 61 -0.47 4.31 2.56
CA LYS A 61 0.89 4.46 3.06
C LYS A 61 0.90 4.53 4.59
N ILE A 62 1.77 3.72 5.19
CA ILE A 62 2.12 3.77 6.62
C ILE A 62 3.65 3.80 6.69
N ALA A 63 4.20 4.85 7.28
CA ALA A 63 5.66 5.04 7.39
C ALA A 63 6.00 5.99 8.55
N PRO A 64 7.27 6.09 8.98
CA PRO A 64 7.71 7.18 9.83
C PRO A 64 7.33 8.54 9.23
N ALA A 65 6.93 9.48 10.08
CA ALA A 65 6.64 10.86 9.67
C ALA A 65 7.92 11.63 9.30
N ASP A 66 9.06 11.23 9.88
CA ASP A 66 10.38 11.67 9.48
C ASP A 66 10.71 11.10 8.08
N PRO A 67 11.07 11.92 7.08
CA PRO A 67 11.47 11.43 5.76
C PRO A 67 12.83 10.71 5.77
N GLU A 68 13.68 10.96 6.78
CA GLU A 68 15.01 10.37 6.89
C GLU A 68 14.93 9.07 7.70
N PHE A 69 14.84 7.96 6.98
CA PHE A 69 14.88 6.62 7.58
C PHE A 69 15.60 5.62 6.68
N ARG A 70 16.16 4.59 7.32
CA ARG A 70 16.59 3.38 6.62
C ARG A 70 15.47 2.35 6.68
N VAL A 71 15.27 1.64 5.58
CA VAL A 71 14.31 0.55 5.49
C VAL A 71 14.98 -0.76 5.11
N THR A 72 14.69 -1.81 5.85
CA THR A 72 14.97 -3.19 5.46
C THR A 72 13.66 -3.95 5.40
N ARG A 73 13.60 -5.00 4.59
CA ARG A 73 12.39 -5.81 4.43
C ARG A 73 12.75 -7.29 4.30
N GLN A 74 11.86 -8.13 4.79
CA GLN A 74 11.97 -9.58 4.67
C GLN A 74 10.58 -10.20 4.71
N TYR A 75 10.43 -11.35 4.05
CA TYR A 75 9.29 -12.21 4.35
C TYR A 75 9.62 -13.02 5.60
N ILE A 76 8.66 -13.15 6.52
CA ILE A 76 8.83 -14.07 7.63
C ILE A 76 8.97 -15.49 7.04
N PRO A 77 10.06 -16.22 7.35
CA PRO A 77 10.34 -17.50 6.72
C PRO A 77 9.16 -18.48 6.77
N GLY A 78 8.83 -19.07 5.62
CA GLY A 78 7.70 -20.02 5.50
C GLY A 78 6.31 -19.37 5.44
N THR A 79 6.22 -18.05 5.30
CA THR A 79 4.94 -17.33 5.25
C THR A 79 4.88 -16.29 4.13
N ALA A 80 3.67 -15.84 3.79
CA ALA A 80 3.45 -14.68 2.91
C ALA A 80 3.33 -13.34 3.68
N VAL A 81 3.88 -13.29 4.91
CA VAL A 81 3.87 -12.08 5.74
C VAL A 81 5.10 -11.25 5.44
N LEU A 82 4.90 -10.01 5.01
CA LEU A 82 5.95 -9.05 4.74
C LEU A 82 6.24 -8.23 5.98
N GLU A 83 7.48 -8.27 6.47
CA GLU A 83 7.96 -7.45 7.57
C GLU A 83 8.92 -6.39 7.02
N MET A 84 8.62 -5.12 7.31
CA MET A 84 9.48 -3.98 7.01
C MET A 84 9.96 -3.36 8.31
N LYS A 85 11.26 -3.19 8.46
CA LYS A 85 11.86 -2.46 9.58
C LYS A 85 12.28 -1.07 9.13
N PHE A 86 11.70 -0.06 9.75
CA PHE A 86 12.12 1.32 9.62
C PHE A 86 13.03 1.70 10.80
N GLU A 87 14.16 2.32 10.48
CA GLU A 87 15.13 2.84 11.45
C GLU A 87 15.31 4.33 11.22
N THR A 88 15.00 5.13 12.25
CA THR A 88 15.18 6.58 12.29
C THR A 88 16.22 6.92 13.37
N ASP A 89 16.60 8.19 13.48
CA ASP A 89 17.47 8.64 14.57
C ASP A 89 16.79 8.57 15.96
N ALA A 90 15.45 8.56 16.00
CA ALA A 90 14.67 8.52 17.23
C ALA A 90 14.30 7.11 17.69
N GLY A 91 14.37 6.11 16.81
CA GLY A 91 14.01 4.73 17.15
C GLY A 91 13.84 3.79 15.96
N ALA A 92 13.23 2.64 16.23
CA ALA A 92 12.96 1.62 15.21
C ALA A 92 11.57 1.02 15.38
N VAL A 93 10.93 0.70 14.26
CA VAL A 93 9.56 0.19 14.19
C VAL A 93 9.44 -0.84 13.07
N HIS A 94 8.66 -1.89 13.30
CA HIS A 94 8.21 -2.82 12.27
C HIS A 94 6.84 -2.41 11.73
N LEU A 95 6.69 -2.48 10.42
CA LEU A 95 5.42 -2.55 9.71
C LEU A 95 5.27 -3.96 9.15
N ILE A 96 4.25 -4.68 9.60
CA ILE A 96 3.99 -6.06 9.23
C ILE A 96 2.71 -6.10 8.41
N ASP A 97 2.84 -6.49 7.14
CA ASP A 97 1.76 -6.50 6.17
C ASP A 97 1.46 -7.93 5.70
N PHE A 98 0.20 -8.33 5.75
CA PHE A 98 -0.26 -9.63 5.24
C PHE A 98 -1.75 -9.65 4.92
N MET A 99 -2.18 -10.69 4.21
CA MET A 99 -3.59 -10.95 3.91
C MET A 99 -3.95 -12.30 4.50
N PRO A 100 -4.81 -12.38 5.52
CA PRO A 100 -5.22 -13.66 6.09
C PRO A 100 -6.06 -14.47 5.08
N PRO A 101 -5.97 -15.81 5.12
CA PRO A 101 -6.91 -16.66 4.40
C PRO A 101 -8.34 -16.42 4.93
N THR A 102 -9.31 -16.56 4.04
CA THR A 102 -10.74 -16.37 4.35
C THR A 102 -11.53 -17.57 3.82
N ASP A 103 -12.57 -17.97 4.55
CA ASP A 103 -13.53 -18.98 4.10
C ASP A 103 -14.63 -18.37 3.20
N ASP A 104 -14.67 -17.03 3.13
CA ASP A 104 -15.61 -16.25 2.32
C ASP A 104 -14.82 -15.44 1.28
N GLU A 105 -14.83 -15.90 0.03
CA GLU A 105 -14.08 -15.27 -1.07
C GLU A 105 -14.54 -13.83 -1.37
N GLU A 106 -15.70 -13.40 -0.87
CA GLU A 106 -16.17 -12.01 -1.00
C GLU A 106 -15.58 -11.08 0.07
N LYS A 107 -15.00 -11.65 1.14
CA LYS A 107 -14.41 -10.91 2.26
C LYS A 107 -12.90 -11.07 2.27
N VAL A 108 -12.20 -10.15 1.59
CA VAL A 108 -10.74 -10.10 1.57
C VAL A 108 -10.23 -8.99 2.48
N ASP A 109 -9.44 -9.38 3.48
CA ASP A 109 -8.83 -8.46 4.42
C ASP A 109 -7.35 -8.19 4.10
N VAL A 110 -6.93 -6.96 4.36
CA VAL A 110 -5.52 -6.58 4.41
C VAL A 110 -5.21 -6.13 5.83
N VAL A 111 -4.26 -6.81 6.48
CA VAL A 111 -3.86 -6.51 7.85
C VAL A 111 -2.48 -5.87 7.83
N ARG A 112 -2.37 -4.71 8.47
CA ARG A 112 -1.14 -3.93 8.62
C ARG A 112 -0.90 -3.62 10.08
N ILE A 113 0.18 -4.11 10.65
CA ILE A 113 0.50 -3.97 12.09
C ILE A 113 1.74 -3.11 12.26
N VAL A 114 1.62 -2.05 13.07
CA VAL A 114 2.76 -1.24 13.51
C VAL A 114 3.24 -1.74 14.87
N ARG A 115 4.51 -2.14 14.96
CA ARG A 115 5.14 -2.63 16.19
C ARG A 115 6.39 -1.83 16.50
N GLY A 116 6.38 -1.06 17.59
CA GLY A 116 7.59 -0.40 18.09
C GLY A 116 8.63 -1.42 18.55
N LEU A 117 9.91 -1.18 18.21
CA LEU A 117 11.04 -2.02 18.65
C LEU A 117 11.88 -1.32 19.72
N SER A 118 12.16 -0.03 19.52
CA SER A 118 13.00 0.77 20.40
C SER A 118 12.79 2.25 20.14
N GLY A 119 12.98 3.08 21.17
CA GLY A 119 12.81 4.53 21.06
C GLY A 119 11.36 4.93 20.81
N GLU A 120 11.18 6.15 20.30
CA GLU A 120 9.87 6.70 19.97
C GLU A 120 9.88 7.16 18.52
N VAL A 121 8.98 6.59 17.71
CA VAL A 121 8.89 6.91 16.28
C VAL A 121 7.49 7.39 15.97
N THR A 122 7.37 8.66 15.58
CA THR A 122 6.11 9.21 15.07
C THR A 122 5.78 8.59 13.73
N MET A 123 4.63 7.93 13.64
CA MET A 123 4.14 7.30 12.41
C MET A 123 3.08 8.17 11.74
N ALA A 124 3.09 8.18 10.42
CA ALA A 124 2.08 8.82 9.59
C ALA A 124 1.32 7.76 8.77
N MET A 125 0.02 7.97 8.59
CA MET A 125 -0.82 7.17 7.71
C MET A 125 -1.54 8.06 6.71
N ASP A 126 -1.43 7.70 5.43
CA ASP A 126 -2.19 8.29 4.33
C ASP A 126 -2.98 7.17 3.65
N LEU A 127 -4.30 7.22 3.76
CA LEU A 127 -5.22 6.28 3.13
C LEU A 127 -6.11 7.04 2.15
N THR A 128 -5.88 6.81 0.86
CA THR A 128 -6.73 7.31 -0.21
C THR A 128 -7.36 6.12 -0.92
N LEU A 129 -8.64 5.85 -0.61
CA LEU A 129 -9.41 4.79 -1.27
C LEU A 129 -10.06 5.32 -2.55
N ARG A 130 -9.85 4.63 -3.68
CA ARG A 130 -10.55 4.93 -4.94
C ARG A 130 -10.94 3.65 -5.67
N PHE A 131 -12.22 3.30 -5.58
CA PHE A 131 -12.78 2.16 -6.31
C PHE A 131 -12.77 2.40 -7.83
N ASN A 132 -12.83 1.32 -8.63
CA ASN A 132 -12.86 1.36 -10.10
C ASN A 132 -11.60 1.98 -10.75
N TYR A 133 -10.39 1.54 -10.39
CA TYR A 133 -9.13 2.05 -10.99
C TYR A 133 -8.93 3.56 -10.85
N GLY A 134 -9.36 4.17 -9.73
CA GLY A 134 -9.24 5.62 -9.57
C GLY A 134 -10.26 6.45 -10.37
N GLN A 135 -11.32 5.85 -10.92
CA GLN A 135 -12.39 6.60 -11.61
C GLN A 135 -13.23 7.40 -10.59
N PRO A 136 -13.56 8.68 -10.86
CA PRO A 136 -14.52 9.41 -10.04
C PRO A 136 -15.91 8.77 -10.14
N CYS A 137 -16.56 8.54 -9.00
CA CYS A 137 -17.96 8.15 -8.96
C CYS A 137 -18.80 9.26 -9.61
N ARG A 138 -19.33 9.03 -10.82
CA ARG A 138 -20.31 9.94 -11.43
C ARG A 138 -21.69 9.70 -10.81
N GLY A 139 -21.91 10.22 -9.62
CA GLY A 139 -23.25 10.34 -9.05
C GLY A 139 -23.92 11.62 -9.54
N SER A 140 -24.82 11.52 -10.52
CA SER A 140 -25.79 12.58 -10.80
C SER A 140 -26.92 12.46 -9.78
N ALA A 141 -26.85 13.22 -8.69
CA ALA A 141 -28.01 13.45 -7.83
C ALA A 141 -28.65 14.78 -8.25
N ALA A 142 -29.64 14.71 -9.14
CA ALA A 142 -30.59 15.80 -9.30
C ALA A 142 -31.60 15.68 -8.14
N ALA A 143 -31.47 16.53 -7.14
CA ALA A 143 -32.52 16.72 -6.14
C ALA A 143 -33.44 17.86 -6.62
N THR A 144 -34.65 17.51 -7.05
CA THR A 144 -35.74 18.48 -7.22
C THR A 144 -36.40 18.66 -5.86
N THR A 145 -36.31 19.87 -5.31
CA THR A 145 -37.02 20.28 -4.09
C THR A 145 -38.49 20.58 -4.44
N GLY A 146 -39.40 19.99 -3.68
CA GLY A 146 -40.80 20.38 -3.56
C GLY A 146 -41.14 20.61 -2.10
#